data_AF-A0A556UEU6-F1
#
_entry.id   AF-A0A556UEU6-F1
#
_cell.length_a   1.000
_cell.length_b   1.000
_cell.length_c   1.000
_cell.angle_alpha   90.00
_cell.angle_beta   90.00
_cell.angle_gamma   90.00
#
_symmetry.space_group_name_H-M   'P 1'
#
loop_
_entity.id
_entity.type
_entity.pdbx_description
1 polymer ?
#
loop_
_entity_poly.entity_id
_entity_poly.type
_entity_poly.pdbx_seq_one_letter_code
_entity_poly.pdbx_strand_id
1 'polypeptide(L)'
;MTVFCTSCLLVIVNFCVLCRAISVLWSTVVYPVVTFLLVTLCMTFTTVSSVNLATSGLPGYNIIPLDPSNTHCNTITGKLKCDPKVLELLLDYAYSSRVVINEENAESLLEAGDMLEFQDIRDACAEFLEKNLHPSNCLGILLLSDAHHCTQLFQLSWTMCLSHFPAICKTEEFLQLPKDMIVQLLSHEELETEDERLVYESALNWVNYDLERRHCHLPELLRTVRLALLPAVFLMENVSTEELIKSQAKSKELVDEAIRCKLRILQNDSTVNSPCARPRKTSHALFLLGGPTFMCDKLYLVDQKAKEIIPKADIPSPRKEFSACAIGCKVYVTGGRGSENGVSKDVWVYDTLNEEWSKAAPMLIARFGHGSAEFRHCLYVVGGHTAATGCLPASPSVSLKQVEQFEPVANKWSMVAPLREGVSNAAVVSVKLKLFAFGGTSVTHDKLPKVQCYDPVENHWTVPASCPQPWRYTAAAVLGNQIFVMGGDTEFSACSAYRFSSETYQWTKVGDVTAKRMSCQAVASGNKLFVVGGYFGTQRCKTLDCYDPTLDAWNSITTVPYSLIPTAFVSTWKHLPA
;
A
#
# COMPACT_ATOMS: atom_id res chain seq x y z
N MET A 1 -51.04 -11.32 49.93
CA MET A 1 -49.65 -10.80 49.95
C MET A 1 -48.68 -11.94 49.67
N THR A 2 -48.71 -12.45 48.44
CA THR A 2 -48.03 -13.70 48.04
C THR A 2 -47.10 -13.48 46.84
N VAL A 3 -46.63 -12.24 46.65
CA VAL A 3 -45.71 -11.84 45.55
C VAL A 3 -44.38 -11.28 46.08
N PHE A 4 -44.20 -11.17 47.40
CA PHE A 4 -42.97 -10.64 48.02
C PHE A 4 -41.94 -11.70 48.45
N CYS A 5 -42.25 -13.00 48.33
CA CYS A 5 -41.37 -14.06 48.85
C CYS A 5 -40.46 -14.70 47.78
N THR A 6 -40.83 -14.64 46.50
CA THR A 6 -40.06 -15.25 45.39
C THR A 6 -38.89 -14.37 44.92
N SER A 7 -38.97 -13.05 45.08
CA SER A 7 -37.92 -12.10 44.70
C SER A 7 -36.72 -12.15 45.66
N CYS A 8 -36.96 -12.38 46.95
CA CYS A 8 -35.89 -12.46 47.96
C CYS A 8 -35.09 -13.77 47.88
N LEU A 9 -35.73 -14.89 47.51
CA LEU A 9 -35.02 -16.16 47.32
C LEU A 9 -34.11 -16.14 46.08
N LEU A 10 -34.49 -15.47 45.00
CA LEU A 10 -33.64 -15.35 43.80
C LEU A 10 -32.37 -14.53 44.07
N VAL A 11 -32.47 -13.49 44.91
CA VAL A 11 -31.32 -12.66 45.31
C VAL A 11 -30.35 -13.43 46.21
N ILE A 12 -30.85 -14.27 47.13
CA ILE A 12 -30.02 -15.06 48.04
C ILE A 12 -29.31 -16.22 47.30
N VAL A 13 -29.97 -16.84 46.32
CA VAL A 13 -29.35 -17.89 45.49
C VAL A 13 -28.28 -17.29 44.58
N ASN A 14 -28.51 -16.12 43.98
CA ASN A 14 -27.48 -15.41 43.20
C ASN A 14 -26.31 -14.95 44.07
N PHE A 15 -26.54 -14.54 45.31
CA PHE A 15 -25.47 -14.19 46.25
C PHE A 15 -24.64 -15.42 46.67
N CYS A 16 -25.27 -16.58 46.84
CA CYS A 16 -24.56 -17.83 47.14
C CYS A 16 -23.77 -18.38 45.94
N VAL A 17 -24.26 -18.20 44.72
CA VAL A 17 -23.53 -18.54 43.48
C VAL A 17 -22.35 -17.59 43.27
N LEU A 18 -22.53 -16.29 43.56
CA LEU A 18 -21.45 -15.31 43.52
C LEU A 18 -20.39 -15.60 44.60
N CYS A 19 -20.79 -15.93 45.83
CA CYS A 19 -19.86 -16.35 46.89
C CYS A 19 -19.15 -17.67 46.59
N ARG A 20 -19.81 -18.63 45.89
CA ARG A 20 -19.15 -19.84 45.39
C ARG A 20 -18.19 -19.55 44.23
N ALA A 21 -18.54 -18.64 43.32
CA ALA A 21 -17.65 -18.20 42.25
C ALA A 21 -16.43 -17.46 42.80
N ILE A 22 -16.62 -16.59 43.79
CA ILE A 22 -15.55 -15.88 44.52
C ILE A 22 -14.70 -16.87 45.32
N SER A 23 -15.30 -17.88 45.96
CA SER A 23 -14.59 -18.96 46.66
C SER A 23 -13.79 -19.86 45.73
N VAL A 24 -14.28 -20.11 44.51
CA VAL A 24 -13.57 -20.89 43.49
C VAL A 24 -12.44 -20.05 42.90
N LEU A 25 -12.66 -18.77 42.56
CA LEU A 25 -11.58 -17.84 42.19
C LEU A 25 -10.51 -17.72 43.29
N TRP A 26 -10.94 -17.68 44.55
CA TRP A 26 -10.03 -17.68 45.69
C TRP A 26 -9.24 -18.97 45.81
N SER A 27 -9.81 -20.15 45.52
CA SER A 27 -9.10 -21.42 45.66
C SER A 27 -8.27 -21.82 44.45
N THR A 28 -8.65 -21.38 43.24
CA THR A 28 -7.96 -21.75 41.98
C THR A 28 -6.92 -20.73 41.54
N VAL A 29 -7.06 -19.44 41.88
CA VAL A 29 -6.15 -18.37 41.43
C VAL A 29 -5.44 -17.72 42.62
N VAL A 30 -6.20 -17.23 43.61
CA VAL A 30 -5.62 -16.43 44.70
C VAL A 30 -4.81 -17.29 45.67
N TYR A 31 -5.30 -18.46 46.08
CA TYR A 31 -4.60 -19.33 47.03
C TYR A 31 -3.23 -19.80 46.54
N PRO A 32 -3.07 -20.35 45.30
CA PRO A 32 -1.76 -20.73 44.80
C PRO A 32 -0.85 -19.53 44.54
N VAL A 33 -1.37 -18.39 44.06
CA VAL A 33 -0.56 -17.17 43.83
C VAL A 33 -0.09 -16.56 45.14
N VAL A 34 -0.94 -16.50 46.17
CA VAL A 34 -0.60 -15.99 47.51
C VAL A 34 0.35 -16.93 48.24
N THR A 35 0.17 -18.25 48.12
CA THR A 35 1.17 -19.21 48.67
C THR A 35 2.48 -19.15 47.92
N PHE A 36 2.48 -18.99 46.59
CA PHE A 36 3.69 -18.80 45.80
C PHE A 36 4.40 -17.50 46.15
N LEU A 37 3.67 -16.40 46.33
CA LEU A 37 4.18 -15.11 46.76
C LEU A 37 4.73 -15.14 48.19
N LEU A 38 4.03 -15.75 49.14
CA LEU A 38 4.49 -15.91 50.53
C LEU A 38 5.75 -16.78 50.62
N VAL A 39 5.84 -17.85 49.83
CA VAL A 39 7.04 -18.70 49.75
C VAL A 39 8.21 -17.93 49.14
N THR A 40 7.96 -17.10 48.13
CA THR A 40 9.00 -16.28 47.47
C THR A 40 9.49 -15.13 48.38
N LEU A 41 8.58 -14.46 49.11
CA LEU A 41 8.90 -13.42 50.09
C LEU A 41 9.64 -13.95 51.33
N CYS A 42 9.33 -15.16 51.81
CA CYS A 42 10.08 -15.77 52.92
C CYS A 42 11.52 -16.14 52.54
N MET A 43 11.76 -16.49 51.27
CA MET A 43 13.09 -16.87 50.77
C MET A 43 14.01 -15.65 50.53
N THR A 44 13.46 -14.51 50.12
CA THR A 44 14.26 -13.28 49.91
C THR A 44 14.70 -12.63 51.23
N PHE A 45 13.88 -12.71 52.28
CA PHE A 45 14.22 -12.19 53.60
C PHE A 45 15.27 -13.02 54.35
N THR A 46 15.34 -14.34 54.12
CA THR A 46 16.33 -15.21 54.78
C THR A 46 17.75 -15.02 54.24
N THR A 47 17.93 -14.58 52.99
CA THR A 47 19.27 -14.24 52.44
C THR A 47 19.84 -12.91 52.93
N VAL A 48 19.00 -11.98 53.40
CA VAL A 48 19.43 -10.64 53.85
C VAL A 48 19.69 -10.59 55.37
N SER A 49 19.28 -11.62 56.12
CA SER A 49 19.25 -11.60 57.60
C SER A 49 20.31 -12.47 58.27
N SER A 50 21.55 -12.52 57.76
CA SER A 50 22.68 -13.20 58.46
C SER A 50 23.64 -12.23 59.16
N VAL A 51 23.33 -10.93 59.24
CA VAL A 51 24.11 -9.97 60.02
C VAL A 51 23.21 -9.25 61.01
N ASN A 52 23.49 -9.51 62.29
CA ASN A 52 22.97 -8.82 63.47
C ASN A 52 21.47 -8.95 63.74
N LEU A 53 21.11 -9.80 64.69
CA LEU A 53 20.42 -9.33 65.90
C LEU A 53 20.55 -10.40 67.01
N ALA A 54 21.54 -10.19 67.88
CA ALA A 54 21.51 -10.75 69.22
C ALA A 54 20.53 -9.92 70.07
N THR A 55 19.92 -10.58 71.06
CA THR A 55 19.20 -10.01 72.22
C THR A 55 17.77 -9.49 71.99
N SER A 56 16.78 -10.32 72.30
CA SER A 56 15.85 -10.13 73.44
C SER A 56 14.56 -10.92 73.23
N GLY A 57 14.19 -11.69 74.25
CA GLY A 57 13.27 -12.82 74.14
C GLY A 57 11.78 -12.48 74.12
N LEU A 58 11.02 -13.33 73.43
CA LEU A 58 9.61 -13.64 73.67
C LEU A 58 9.39 -15.13 73.30
N PRO A 59 8.73 -15.96 74.14
CA PRO A 59 8.61 -17.38 73.90
C PRO A 59 7.36 -17.70 73.07
N GLY A 60 7.51 -18.59 72.09
CA GLY A 60 6.39 -19.41 71.61
C GLY A 60 6.12 -19.39 70.12
N TYR A 61 7.09 -19.75 69.28
CA TYR A 61 6.83 -20.45 68.01
C TYR A 61 8.06 -21.31 67.67
N ASN A 62 7.89 -22.63 67.59
CA ASN A 62 8.93 -23.54 67.15
C ASN A 62 9.17 -23.34 65.64
N ILE A 63 10.32 -22.80 65.28
CA ILE A 63 10.80 -22.75 63.90
C ILE A 63 11.48 -24.08 63.60
N ILE A 64 10.90 -24.88 62.72
CA ILE A 64 11.56 -26.05 62.13
C ILE A 64 12.59 -25.51 61.10
N PRO A 65 13.89 -25.82 61.20
CA PRO A 65 14.86 -25.36 60.21
C PRO A 65 14.73 -26.22 58.95
N LEU A 66 14.45 -25.59 57.81
CA LEU A 66 14.54 -26.22 56.49
C LEU A 66 15.98 -26.06 55.96
N ASP A 67 16.58 -27.20 55.62
CA ASP A 67 17.97 -27.37 55.20
C ASP A 67 18.24 -26.67 53.85
N PRO A 68 19.34 -25.90 53.68
CA PRO A 68 19.59 -25.06 52.51
C PRO A 68 20.10 -25.80 51.26
N SER A 69 19.91 -27.12 51.18
CA SER A 69 20.42 -27.97 50.09
C SER A 69 19.41 -28.27 48.98
N ASN A 70 18.23 -27.62 48.99
CA ASN A 70 17.16 -27.92 48.03
C ASN A 70 17.35 -27.16 46.70
N THR A 71 18.00 -27.83 45.74
CA THR A 71 18.38 -27.31 44.41
C THR A 71 17.21 -26.93 43.50
N HIS A 72 15.95 -27.17 43.90
CA HIS A 72 14.76 -26.76 43.15
C HIS A 72 14.36 -25.28 43.36
N CYS A 73 14.66 -24.67 44.51
CA CYS A 73 14.22 -23.30 44.81
C CYS A 73 15.05 -22.22 44.09
N ASN A 74 16.35 -22.45 43.90
CA ASN A 74 17.22 -21.51 43.17
C ASN A 74 16.91 -21.42 41.67
N THR A 75 16.16 -22.39 41.12
CA THR A 75 15.77 -22.40 39.71
C THR A 75 14.55 -21.50 39.44
N ILE A 76 13.73 -21.22 40.46
CA ILE A 76 12.49 -20.45 40.34
C ILE A 76 12.76 -18.95 40.54
N THR A 77 13.62 -18.58 41.48
CA THR A 77 14.04 -17.18 41.71
C THR A 77 14.87 -16.60 40.58
N GLY A 78 15.55 -17.44 39.78
CA GLY A 78 16.24 -17.00 38.56
C GLY A 78 15.31 -16.62 37.39
N LYS A 79 14.00 -16.92 37.48
CA LYS A 79 13.03 -16.70 36.38
C LYS A 79 12.11 -15.49 36.55
N LEU A 80 11.89 -14.96 37.75
CA LEU A 80 11.09 -13.76 37.96
C LEU A 80 11.98 -12.50 37.95
N LYS A 81 12.12 -11.86 36.79
CA LYS A 81 12.68 -10.50 36.67
C LYS A 81 11.59 -9.43 36.78
N CYS A 82 10.65 -9.55 37.73
CA CYS A 82 9.63 -8.53 37.92
C CYS A 82 10.12 -7.44 38.89
N ASP A 83 9.89 -6.17 38.54
CA ASP A 83 10.13 -5.05 39.43
C ASP A 83 9.26 -5.19 40.69
N PRO A 84 9.85 -5.12 41.91
CA PRO A 84 9.10 -5.18 43.17
C PRO A 84 7.88 -4.25 43.23
N LYS A 85 7.95 -3.09 42.56
CA LYS A 85 6.87 -2.09 42.57
C LYS A 85 5.65 -2.53 41.74
N VAL A 86 5.87 -3.29 40.68
CA VAL A 86 4.79 -3.85 39.85
C VAL A 86 4.06 -4.93 40.62
N LEU A 87 4.80 -5.73 41.40
CA LEU A 87 4.21 -6.78 42.22
C LEU A 87 3.31 -6.23 43.32
N GLU A 88 3.70 -5.11 43.94
CA GLU A 88 2.87 -4.39 44.90
C GLU A 88 1.56 -3.91 44.25
N LEU A 89 1.62 -3.34 43.03
CA LEU A 89 0.43 -2.91 42.30
C LEU A 89 -0.51 -4.08 41.94
N LEU A 90 0.05 -5.24 41.59
CA LEU A 90 -0.75 -6.45 41.32
C LEU A 90 -1.39 -7.00 42.60
N LEU A 91 -0.68 -6.94 43.73
CA LEU A 91 -1.22 -7.34 45.02
C LEU A 91 -2.34 -6.39 45.46
N ASP A 92 -2.14 -5.08 45.34
CA ASP A 92 -3.15 -4.07 45.60
C ASP A 92 -4.36 -4.25 44.69
N TYR A 93 -4.15 -4.59 43.42
CA TYR A 93 -5.24 -4.93 42.51
C TYR A 93 -6.01 -6.17 42.98
N ALA A 94 -5.33 -7.22 43.44
CA ALA A 94 -5.99 -8.43 43.93
C ALA A 94 -6.93 -8.16 45.13
N TYR A 95 -6.62 -7.14 45.95
CA TYR A 95 -7.46 -6.74 47.08
C TYR A 95 -8.48 -5.64 46.77
N SER A 96 -8.16 -4.71 45.87
CA SER A 96 -8.96 -3.51 45.61
C SER A 96 -9.71 -3.51 44.27
N SER A 97 -9.33 -4.41 43.36
CA SER A 97 -9.75 -4.46 41.95
C SER A 97 -9.51 -3.14 41.20
N ARG A 98 -8.51 -2.36 41.62
CA ARG A 98 -8.13 -1.09 40.98
C ARG A 98 -6.62 -1.07 40.74
N VAL A 99 -6.22 -0.65 39.53
CA VAL A 99 -4.83 -0.47 39.15
C VAL A 99 -4.69 0.81 38.33
N VAL A 100 -3.59 1.54 38.54
CA VAL A 100 -3.27 2.76 37.79
C VAL A 100 -2.17 2.41 36.80
N ILE A 101 -2.48 2.53 35.50
CA ILE A 101 -1.56 2.26 34.40
C ILE A 101 -0.97 3.60 33.93
N ASN A 102 0.35 3.65 33.76
CA ASN A 102 1.12 4.79 33.28
C ASN A 102 2.20 4.31 32.29
N GLU A 103 2.91 5.24 31.66
CA GLU A 103 3.93 4.92 30.63
C GLU A 103 5.12 4.12 31.19
N GLU A 104 5.49 4.33 32.46
CA GLU A 104 6.63 3.64 33.09
C GLU A 104 6.30 2.20 33.53
N ASN A 105 5.04 1.92 33.87
CA ASN A 105 4.62 0.64 34.43
C ASN A 105 3.89 -0.26 33.44
N ALA A 106 3.40 0.27 32.31
CA ALA A 106 2.56 -0.47 31.37
C ALA A 106 3.24 -1.73 30.81
N GLU A 107 4.53 -1.63 30.43
CA GLU A 107 5.28 -2.76 29.88
C GLU A 107 5.50 -3.86 30.92
N SER A 108 5.98 -3.49 32.11
CA SER A 108 6.23 -4.45 33.19
C SER A 108 4.94 -5.04 33.77
N LEU A 109 3.84 -4.27 33.81
CA LEU A 109 2.52 -4.78 34.20
C LEU A 109 1.95 -5.75 33.17
N LEU A 110 2.18 -5.51 31.87
CA LEU A 110 1.80 -6.46 30.83
C LEU A 110 2.55 -7.78 31.00
N GLU A 111 3.87 -7.72 31.18
CA GLU A 111 4.71 -8.91 31.40
C GLU A 111 4.28 -9.70 32.63
N ALA A 112 4.13 -9.00 33.77
CA ALA A 112 3.76 -9.63 35.03
C ALA A 112 2.30 -10.12 35.02
N GLY A 113 1.40 -9.38 34.38
CA GLY A 113 -0.01 -9.74 34.22
C GLY A 113 -0.19 -11.00 33.38
N ASP A 114 0.58 -11.16 32.30
CA ASP A 114 0.58 -12.38 31.50
C ASP A 114 1.18 -13.56 32.26
N MET A 115 2.35 -13.38 32.88
CA MET A 115 3.04 -14.44 33.63
C MET A 115 2.25 -14.94 34.85
N LEU A 116 1.53 -14.06 35.55
CA LEU A 116 0.69 -14.39 36.72
C LEU A 116 -0.79 -14.61 36.35
N GLU A 117 -1.10 -14.67 35.05
CA GLU A 117 -2.43 -14.97 34.50
C GLU A 117 -3.55 -13.97 34.86
N PHE A 118 -3.21 -12.71 35.19
CA PHE A 118 -4.18 -11.62 35.33
C PHE A 118 -4.60 -11.06 33.97
N GLN A 119 -5.52 -11.76 33.30
CA GLN A 119 -5.98 -11.42 31.94
C GLN A 119 -6.55 -10.00 31.82
N ASP A 120 -7.34 -9.55 32.80
CA ASP A 120 -7.96 -8.21 32.79
C ASP A 120 -6.90 -7.09 32.81
N ILE A 121 -5.80 -7.29 33.53
CA ILE A 121 -4.69 -6.32 33.60
C ILE A 121 -3.90 -6.36 32.30
N ARG A 122 -3.64 -7.56 31.77
CA ARG A 122 -2.94 -7.70 30.49
C ARG A 122 -3.69 -6.98 29.38
N ASP A 123 -5.00 -7.22 29.25
CA ASP A 123 -5.81 -6.63 28.19
C ASP A 123 -5.92 -5.10 28.36
N ALA A 124 -6.03 -4.59 29.60
CA ALA A 124 -6.01 -3.16 29.87
C ALA A 124 -4.65 -2.49 29.57
N CYS A 125 -3.54 -3.18 29.86
CA CYS A 125 -2.20 -2.69 29.51
C CYS A 125 -1.99 -2.69 27.99
N ALA A 126 -2.47 -3.72 27.28
CA ALA A 126 -2.43 -3.78 25.83
C ALA A 126 -3.22 -2.61 25.19
N GLU A 127 -4.44 -2.34 25.65
CA GLU A 127 -5.23 -1.20 25.15
C GLU A 127 -4.55 0.16 25.44
N PHE A 128 -3.87 0.29 26.59
CA PHE A 128 -3.11 1.49 26.91
C PHE A 128 -1.90 1.68 25.98
N LEU A 129 -1.18 0.60 25.68
CA LEU A 129 -0.04 0.62 24.76
C LEU A 129 -0.48 0.89 23.31
N GLU A 130 -1.65 0.39 22.89
CA GLU A 130 -2.23 0.71 21.58
C GLU A 130 -2.46 2.22 21.40
N LYS A 131 -2.91 2.92 22.45
CA LYS A 131 -3.17 4.37 22.42
C LYS A 131 -1.89 5.21 22.43
N ASN A 132 -0.79 4.69 22.97
CA ASN A 132 0.50 5.40 23.12
C ASN A 132 1.58 4.87 22.15
N LEU A 133 1.16 4.32 21.01
CA LEU A 133 2.04 3.75 20.02
C LEU A 133 2.71 4.87 19.18
N HIS A 134 4.05 4.93 19.20
CA HIS A 134 4.87 5.94 18.55
C HIS A 134 6.05 5.34 17.77
N PRO A 135 6.55 5.97 16.70
CA PRO A 135 7.66 5.43 15.91
C PRO A 135 8.94 5.12 16.72
N SER A 136 9.15 5.80 17.85
CA SER A 136 10.29 5.57 18.74
C SER A 136 10.17 4.33 19.63
N ASN A 137 8.94 3.89 19.96
CA ASN A 137 8.69 2.73 20.84
C ASN A 137 8.09 1.52 20.08
N CYS A 138 7.92 1.62 18.74
CA CYS A 138 7.31 0.59 17.90
C CYS A 138 7.93 -0.79 18.10
N LEU A 139 9.27 -0.85 18.07
CA LEU A 139 10.01 -2.10 18.08
C LEU A 139 9.96 -2.77 19.44
N GLY A 140 10.15 -2.01 20.52
CA GLY A 140 9.95 -2.50 21.89
C GLY A 140 8.57 -3.11 22.09
N ILE A 141 7.50 -2.39 21.71
CA ILE A 141 6.12 -2.86 21.82
C ILE A 141 5.86 -4.08 20.93
N LEU A 142 6.45 -4.11 19.72
CA LEU A 142 6.33 -5.26 18.82
C LEU A 142 6.93 -6.53 19.44
N LEU A 143 8.16 -6.45 19.97
CA LEU A 143 8.82 -7.58 20.64
C LEU A 143 8.06 -8.02 21.89
N LEU A 144 7.56 -7.07 22.68
CA LEU A 144 6.76 -7.35 23.86
C LEU A 144 5.46 -8.08 23.50
N SER A 145 4.79 -7.62 22.44
CA SER A 145 3.53 -8.23 21.97
C SER A 145 3.72 -9.63 21.41
N ASP A 146 4.87 -9.91 20.78
CA ASP A 146 5.25 -11.26 20.31
C ASP A 146 5.52 -12.19 21.50
N ALA A 147 6.28 -11.73 22.50
CA ALA A 147 6.59 -12.51 23.69
C ALA A 147 5.34 -12.91 24.50
N HIS A 148 4.38 -12.00 24.63
CA HIS A 148 3.13 -12.19 25.39
C HIS A 148 1.92 -12.57 24.53
N HIS A 149 2.14 -12.92 23.25
CA HIS A 149 1.10 -13.40 22.33
C HIS A 149 -0.11 -12.45 22.17
N CYS A 150 0.12 -11.13 22.32
CA CYS A 150 -0.90 -10.09 22.13
C CYS A 150 -1.11 -9.80 20.64
N THR A 151 -1.96 -10.59 19.98
CA THR A 151 -2.13 -10.54 18.52
C THR A 151 -2.60 -9.19 17.95
N GLN A 152 -3.50 -8.48 18.65
CA GLN A 152 -4.02 -7.18 18.19
C GLN A 152 -2.95 -6.09 18.24
N LEU A 153 -2.26 -5.98 19.39
CA LEU A 153 -1.14 -5.06 19.58
C LEU A 153 0.02 -5.35 18.61
N PHE A 154 0.29 -6.64 18.34
CA PHE A 154 1.29 -7.06 17.35
C PHE A 154 0.94 -6.57 15.95
N GLN A 155 -0.31 -6.72 15.49
CA GLN A 155 -0.71 -6.27 14.15
C GLN A 155 -0.59 -4.75 13.98
N LEU A 156 -0.99 -3.99 15.01
CA LEU A 156 -0.91 -2.53 15.00
C LEU A 156 0.53 -2.03 15.04
N SER A 157 1.37 -2.59 15.93
CA SER A 157 2.81 -2.28 15.94
C SER A 157 3.49 -2.69 14.64
N TRP A 158 3.19 -3.87 14.08
CA TRP A 158 3.73 -4.32 12.80
C TRP A 158 3.41 -3.36 11.65
N THR A 159 2.14 -2.96 11.51
CA THR A 159 1.73 -2.00 10.46
C THR A 159 2.35 -0.62 10.65
N MET A 160 2.56 -0.17 11.88
CA MET A 160 3.26 1.08 12.16
C MET A 160 4.75 0.98 11.82
N CYS A 161 5.40 -0.14 12.16
CA CYS A 161 6.78 -0.40 11.83
C CYS A 161 7.03 -0.47 10.31
N LEU A 162 6.06 -1.02 9.55
CA LEU A 162 6.10 -1.02 8.08
C LEU A 162 5.98 0.38 7.47
N SER A 163 5.19 1.28 8.05
CA SER A 163 4.98 2.64 7.52
C SER A 163 6.08 3.64 7.92
N HIS A 164 6.72 3.46 9.07
CA HIS A 164 7.74 4.38 9.60
C HIS A 164 9.16 3.80 9.61
N PHE A 165 9.46 2.88 8.70
CA PHE A 165 10.76 2.21 8.63
C PHE A 165 12.00 3.14 8.58
N PRO A 166 11.99 4.29 7.87
CA PRO A 166 13.16 5.19 7.81
C PRO A 166 13.57 5.78 9.16
N ALA A 167 12.60 6.02 10.05
CA ALA A 167 12.87 6.51 11.41
C ALA A 167 13.40 5.38 12.30
N ILE A 168 12.83 4.19 12.15
CA ILE A 168 13.11 3.01 12.97
C ILE A 168 14.51 2.44 12.69
N CYS A 169 14.98 2.47 11.45
CA CYS A 169 16.31 1.96 11.11
C CYS A 169 17.47 2.64 11.85
N LYS A 170 17.25 3.85 12.36
CA LYS A 170 18.26 4.65 13.06
C LYS A 170 18.29 4.39 14.56
N THR A 171 17.32 3.67 15.11
CA THR A 171 17.25 3.40 16.55
C THR A 171 18.13 2.23 16.95
N GLU A 172 18.63 2.25 18.18
CA GLU A 172 19.43 1.14 18.73
C GLU A 172 18.61 -0.14 18.90
N GLU A 173 17.30 -0.02 19.14
CA GLU A 173 16.37 -1.15 19.24
C GLU A 173 16.38 -2.01 17.97
N PHE A 174 16.54 -1.39 16.80
CA PHE A 174 16.62 -2.11 15.53
C PHE A 174 17.83 -3.05 15.48
N LEU A 175 18.97 -2.63 16.05
CA LEU A 175 20.20 -3.44 16.08
C LEU A 175 20.08 -4.66 17.01
N GLN A 176 19.14 -4.62 17.96
CA GLN A 176 18.90 -5.69 18.93
C GLN A 176 17.86 -6.72 18.47
N LEU A 177 17.18 -6.47 17.34
CA LEU A 177 16.11 -7.35 16.86
C LEU A 177 16.60 -8.78 16.56
N PRO A 178 15.75 -9.81 16.82
CA PRO A 178 15.99 -11.18 16.40
C PRO A 178 16.06 -11.33 14.88
N LYS A 179 16.86 -12.32 14.44
CA LYS A 179 17.03 -12.66 13.02
C LYS A 179 15.70 -12.86 12.29
N ASP A 180 14.80 -13.67 12.86
CA ASP A 180 13.56 -14.05 12.18
C ASP A 180 12.65 -12.84 11.93
N MET A 181 12.59 -11.92 12.89
CA MET A 181 11.81 -10.68 12.77
C MET A 181 12.39 -9.74 11.73
N ILE A 182 13.72 -9.59 11.66
CA ILE A 182 14.35 -8.77 10.62
C ILE A 182 14.17 -9.38 9.24
N VAL A 183 14.35 -10.69 9.08
CA VAL A 183 14.13 -11.36 7.80
C VAL A 183 12.68 -11.19 7.36
N GLN A 184 11.71 -11.33 8.27
CA GLN A 184 10.31 -11.09 7.98
C GLN A 184 10.05 -9.62 7.59
N LEU A 185 10.52 -8.66 8.38
CA LEU A 185 10.36 -7.22 8.13
C LEU A 185 10.98 -6.80 6.79
N LEU A 186 12.24 -7.20 6.54
CA LEU A 186 12.96 -6.92 5.30
C LEU A 186 12.52 -7.79 4.12
N SER A 187 11.72 -8.82 4.30
CA SER A 187 11.10 -9.55 3.18
C SER A 187 9.72 -9.02 2.83
N HIS A 188 9.09 -8.28 3.74
CA HIS A 188 7.70 -7.91 3.63
C HIS A 188 7.46 -6.99 2.43
N GLU A 189 6.47 -7.34 1.60
CA GLU A 189 6.15 -6.56 0.41
C GLU A 189 5.64 -5.17 0.80
N GLU A 190 5.06 -4.98 1.98
CA GLU A 190 4.43 -3.72 2.39
C GLU A 190 5.35 -2.68 3.05
N LEU A 191 6.65 -2.92 3.10
CA LEU A 191 7.61 -2.01 3.73
C LEU A 191 7.69 -0.66 2.99
N GLU A 192 7.39 0.44 3.67
CA GLU A 192 7.45 1.78 3.12
C GLU A 192 8.89 2.29 3.13
N THR A 193 9.55 2.17 1.97
CA THR A 193 10.94 2.58 1.75
C THR A 193 11.08 3.30 0.42
N GLU A 194 11.70 4.49 0.46
CA GLU A 194 11.96 5.33 -0.72
C GLU A 194 13.20 4.84 -1.49
N ASP A 195 14.22 4.32 -0.78
CA ASP A 195 15.44 3.77 -1.36
C ASP A 195 15.74 2.38 -0.78
N GLU A 196 15.94 1.39 -1.65
CA GLU A 196 16.40 0.05 -1.23
C GLU A 196 17.84 0.12 -0.69
N ARG A 197 18.58 1.23 -0.93
CA ARG A 197 19.85 1.49 -0.24
C ARG A 197 19.68 1.53 1.27
N LEU A 198 18.63 2.17 1.78
CA LEU A 198 18.38 2.22 3.22
C LEU A 198 18.16 0.80 3.78
N VAL A 199 17.42 -0.05 3.07
CA VAL A 199 17.20 -1.45 3.45
C VAL A 199 18.52 -2.22 3.49
N TYR A 200 19.39 -2.00 2.50
CA TYR A 200 20.72 -2.60 2.42
C TYR A 200 21.63 -2.12 3.57
N GLU A 201 21.72 -0.80 3.78
CA GLU A 201 22.53 -0.20 4.84
C GLU A 201 22.06 -0.66 6.23
N SER A 202 20.74 -0.71 6.46
CA SER A 202 20.16 -1.23 7.70
C SER A 202 20.50 -2.70 7.92
N ALA A 203 20.43 -3.53 6.88
CA ALA A 203 20.82 -4.94 6.97
C ALA A 203 22.31 -5.08 7.32
N LEU A 204 23.18 -4.28 6.72
CA LEU A 204 24.61 -4.26 7.04
C LEU A 204 24.89 -3.75 8.45
N ASN A 205 24.24 -2.66 8.87
CA ASN A 205 24.39 -2.12 10.22
C ASN A 205 24.00 -3.14 11.28
N TRP A 206 22.94 -3.91 11.04
CA TRP A 206 22.56 -5.01 11.92
C TRP A 206 23.61 -6.13 11.96
N VAL A 207 24.23 -6.50 10.83
CA VAL A 207 25.31 -7.50 10.80
C VAL A 207 26.58 -6.97 11.48
N ASN A 208 26.92 -5.69 11.26
CA ASN A 208 28.10 -5.04 11.83
C ASN A 208 28.04 -4.92 13.37
N TYR A 209 26.85 -4.86 13.95
CA TYR A 209 26.69 -4.80 15.40
C TYR A 209 27.18 -6.07 16.12
N ASP A 210 27.06 -7.25 15.50
CA ASP A 210 27.56 -8.52 16.05
C ASP A 210 28.11 -9.41 14.92
N LEU A 211 29.31 -9.04 14.46
CA LEU A 211 29.99 -9.70 13.35
C LEU A 211 30.24 -11.19 13.58
N GLU A 212 30.55 -11.60 14.81
CA GLU A 212 30.93 -12.99 15.11
C GLU A 212 29.75 -13.95 14.94
N ARG A 213 28.54 -13.54 15.35
CA ARG A 213 27.35 -14.41 15.28
C ARG A 213 26.54 -14.19 14.00
N ARG A 214 26.45 -12.95 13.51
CA ARG A 214 25.53 -12.57 12.43
C ARG A 214 26.11 -12.72 11.03
N HIS A 215 27.43 -12.89 10.88
CA HIS A 215 28.08 -13.10 9.59
C HIS A 215 27.48 -14.28 8.81
N CYS A 216 27.10 -15.36 9.50
CA CYS A 216 26.49 -16.53 8.86
C CYS A 216 25.09 -16.28 8.25
N HIS A 217 24.39 -15.21 8.68
CA HIS A 217 23.04 -14.86 8.24
C HIS A 217 23.02 -13.85 7.08
N LEU A 218 24.17 -13.30 6.70
CA LEU A 218 24.30 -12.31 5.63
C LEU A 218 23.68 -12.75 4.28
N PRO A 219 23.85 -13.99 3.77
CA PRO A 219 23.27 -14.39 2.49
C PRO A 219 21.74 -14.42 2.50
N GLU A 220 21.14 -14.74 3.65
CA GLU A 220 19.70 -14.81 3.81
C GLU A 220 19.09 -13.41 3.81
N LEU A 221 19.75 -12.45 4.45
CA LEU A 221 19.40 -11.03 4.41
C LEU A 221 19.59 -10.42 3.02
N LEU A 222 20.71 -10.70 2.35
CA LEU A 222 20.94 -10.21 0.98
C LEU A 222 19.90 -10.75 -0.01
N ARG A 223 19.30 -11.91 0.27
CA ARG A 223 18.20 -12.46 -0.53
C ARG A 223 16.87 -11.76 -0.28
N THR A 224 16.65 -11.18 0.90
CA THR A 224 15.46 -10.37 1.18
C THR A 224 15.58 -8.96 0.60
N VAL A 225 16.81 -8.42 0.51
CA VAL A 225 17.10 -7.13 -0.13
C VAL A 225 17.03 -7.24 -1.65
N ARG A 226 16.36 -6.28 -2.30
CA ARG A 226 16.15 -6.28 -3.75
C ARG A 226 17.29 -5.58 -4.48
N LEU A 227 18.44 -6.24 -4.47
CA LEU A 227 19.71 -5.71 -4.96
C LEU A 227 19.65 -5.19 -6.42
N ALA A 228 18.79 -5.74 -7.29
CA ALA A 228 18.70 -5.28 -8.68
C ALA A 228 17.96 -3.93 -8.83
N LEU A 229 17.28 -3.46 -7.77
CA LEU A 229 16.66 -2.13 -7.76
C LEU A 229 17.65 -1.03 -7.32
N LEU A 230 18.76 -1.38 -6.68
CA LEU A 230 19.80 -0.42 -6.27
C LEU A 230 20.37 0.36 -7.47
N PRO A 231 20.76 1.64 -7.29
CA PRO A 231 21.41 2.40 -8.35
C PRO A 231 22.68 1.73 -8.86
N ALA A 232 22.87 1.72 -10.18
CA ALA A 232 23.88 0.89 -10.84
C ALA A 232 25.31 1.20 -10.35
N VAL A 233 25.62 2.47 -10.10
CA VAL A 233 26.90 2.93 -9.56
C VAL A 233 27.14 2.35 -8.15
N PHE A 234 26.13 2.42 -7.28
CA PHE A 234 26.23 1.94 -5.91
C PHE A 234 26.41 0.41 -5.83
N LEU A 235 25.68 -0.34 -6.66
CA LEU A 235 25.81 -1.80 -6.73
C LEU A 235 27.21 -2.22 -7.22
N MET A 236 27.75 -1.53 -8.24
CA MET A 236 29.03 -1.89 -8.84
C MET A 236 30.23 -1.39 -8.02
N GLU A 237 30.15 -0.22 -7.39
CA GLU A 237 31.28 0.37 -6.65
C GLU A 237 31.28 0.06 -5.16
N ASN A 238 30.12 0.00 -4.49
CA ASN A 238 30.06 -0.15 -3.03
C ASN A 238 29.76 -1.59 -2.62
N VAL A 239 28.69 -2.19 -3.17
CA VAL A 239 28.25 -3.55 -2.79
C VAL A 239 29.25 -4.62 -3.25
N SER A 240 29.83 -4.46 -4.44
CA SER A 240 30.78 -5.43 -4.98
C SER A 240 32.17 -5.37 -4.31
N THR A 241 32.53 -4.21 -3.75
CA THR A 241 33.87 -3.98 -3.18
C THR A 241 33.96 -4.35 -1.70
N GLU A 242 32.82 -4.45 -1.02
CA GLU A 242 32.71 -4.70 0.41
C GLU A 242 33.33 -6.05 0.83
N GLU A 243 34.19 -6.01 1.85
CA GLU A 243 34.99 -7.16 2.30
C GLU A 243 34.14 -8.27 2.90
N LEU A 244 33.04 -7.93 3.58
CA LEU A 244 32.10 -8.88 4.17
C LEU A 244 31.42 -9.74 3.10
N ILE A 245 31.07 -9.16 1.97
CA ILE A 245 30.44 -9.86 0.84
C ILE A 245 31.45 -10.72 0.10
N LYS A 246 32.69 -10.23 -0.09
CA LYS A 246 33.78 -11.01 -0.70
C LYS A 246 34.18 -12.23 0.12
N SER A 247 34.07 -12.16 1.44
CA SER A 247 34.43 -13.26 2.35
C SER A 247 33.56 -14.51 2.16
N GLN A 248 32.33 -14.37 1.63
CA GLN A 248 31.35 -15.44 1.54
C GLN A 248 30.90 -15.70 0.10
N ALA A 249 31.20 -16.90 -0.42
CA ALA A 249 30.91 -17.26 -1.82
C ALA A 249 29.42 -17.14 -2.21
N LYS A 250 28.50 -17.51 -1.32
CA LYS A 250 27.05 -17.43 -1.57
C LYS A 250 26.54 -15.98 -1.70
N SER A 251 27.09 -15.06 -0.92
CA SER A 251 26.73 -13.64 -0.98
C SER A 251 27.21 -13.02 -2.29
N LYS A 252 28.39 -13.42 -2.76
CA LYS A 252 28.94 -13.01 -4.06
C LYS A 252 28.08 -13.48 -5.24
N GLU A 253 27.63 -14.73 -5.23
CA GLU A 253 26.76 -15.28 -6.28
C GLU A 253 25.44 -14.50 -6.41
N LEU A 254 24.84 -14.10 -5.29
CA LEU A 254 23.61 -13.29 -5.25
C LEU A 254 23.83 -11.88 -5.81
N VAL A 255 24.94 -11.23 -5.48
CA VAL A 255 25.30 -9.91 -6.00
C VAL A 255 25.58 -10.00 -7.51
N ASP A 256 26.30 -11.02 -7.97
CA ASP A 256 26.56 -11.24 -9.39
C ASP A 256 25.25 -11.51 -10.18
N GLU A 257 24.30 -12.24 -9.58
CA GLU A 257 22.96 -12.42 -10.15
C GLU A 257 22.18 -11.10 -10.23
N ALA A 258 22.25 -10.26 -9.18
CA ALA A 258 21.63 -8.95 -9.16
C ALA A 258 22.23 -8.01 -10.22
N ILE A 259 23.55 -8.03 -10.43
CA ILE A 259 24.23 -7.25 -11.48
C ILE A 259 23.78 -7.71 -12.86
N ARG A 260 23.70 -9.02 -13.11
CA ARG A 260 23.18 -9.56 -14.38
C ARG A 260 21.72 -9.13 -14.61
N CYS A 261 20.90 -9.15 -13.56
CA CYS A 261 19.52 -8.67 -13.63
C CYS A 261 19.46 -7.17 -13.93
N LYS A 262 20.29 -6.34 -13.27
CA LYS A 262 20.38 -4.89 -13.52
C LYS A 262 20.81 -4.58 -14.95
N LEU A 263 21.82 -5.28 -15.47
CA LEU A 263 22.29 -5.10 -16.85
C LEU A 263 21.20 -5.46 -17.86
N ARG A 264 20.42 -6.52 -17.63
CA ARG A 264 19.25 -6.86 -18.46
C ARG A 264 18.16 -5.79 -18.41
N ILE A 265 17.89 -5.23 -17.23
CA ILE A 265 16.93 -4.11 -17.07
C ILE A 265 17.40 -2.88 -17.84
N LEU A 266 18.69 -2.53 -17.78
CA LEU A 266 19.26 -1.38 -18.49
C LEU A 266 19.32 -1.60 -20.01
N GLN A 267 19.45 -2.84 -20.46
CA GLN A 267 19.51 -3.22 -21.88
C GLN A 267 18.13 -3.50 -22.50
N ASN A 268 17.03 -3.40 -21.74
CA ASN A 268 15.64 -3.73 -22.15
C ASN A 268 15.43 -5.18 -22.67
N ASP A 269 16.36 -6.09 -22.37
CA ASP A 269 16.28 -7.48 -22.83
C ASP A 269 15.57 -8.36 -21.79
N SER A 270 14.32 -8.72 -22.10
CA SER A 270 13.47 -9.72 -21.42
C SER A 270 13.00 -9.41 -19.99
N THR A 271 11.81 -9.91 -19.65
CA THR A 271 11.18 -9.85 -18.33
C THR A 271 12.02 -10.58 -17.29
N VAL A 272 12.68 -9.80 -16.43
CA VAL A 272 13.40 -10.32 -15.27
C VAL A 272 12.37 -10.62 -14.16
N ASN A 273 11.89 -11.86 -14.10
CA ASN A 273 10.95 -12.34 -13.07
C ASN A 273 11.64 -12.76 -11.75
N SER A 274 12.91 -12.41 -11.55
CA SER A 274 13.61 -12.74 -10.31
C SER A 274 13.11 -11.85 -9.15
N PRO A 275 12.97 -12.41 -7.93
CA PRO A 275 12.49 -11.67 -6.76
C PRO A 275 13.37 -10.46 -6.40
N CYS A 276 14.62 -10.42 -6.88
CA CYS A 276 15.55 -9.30 -6.71
C CYS A 276 15.22 -8.07 -7.57
N ALA A 277 14.34 -8.18 -8.58
CA ALA A 277 13.96 -7.12 -9.52
C ALA A 277 12.51 -6.62 -9.37
N ARG A 278 11.73 -7.18 -8.43
CA ARG A 278 10.31 -6.84 -8.23
C ARG A 278 10.15 -5.79 -7.11
N PRO A 279 9.65 -4.56 -7.35
CA PRO A 279 9.54 -3.52 -6.30
C PRO A 279 8.70 -3.88 -5.06
N ARG A 280 9.01 -3.25 -3.91
CA ARG A 280 8.27 -3.30 -2.61
C ARG A 280 7.07 -2.37 -2.78
N LYS A 281 5.92 -2.73 -2.20
CA LYS A 281 4.61 -2.06 -2.21
C LYS A 281 4.58 -0.93 -3.20
N THR A 282 4.15 -1.27 -4.39
CA THR A 282 3.90 -0.32 -5.45
C THR A 282 2.82 0.67 -5.00
N SER A 283 3.21 1.80 -4.42
CA SER A 283 2.29 2.92 -4.27
C SER A 283 1.91 3.36 -5.69
N HIS A 284 0.62 3.31 -5.99
CA HIS A 284 0.12 3.80 -7.26
C HIS A 284 0.27 5.32 -7.26
N ALA A 285 1.21 5.85 -8.05
CA ALA A 285 1.26 7.27 -8.34
C ALA A 285 0.19 7.60 -9.35
N LEU A 286 -0.57 8.64 -9.01
CA LEU A 286 -1.47 9.29 -9.91
C LEU A 286 -0.71 10.44 -10.59
N PHE A 287 -0.48 10.33 -11.89
CA PHE A 287 0.10 11.41 -12.68
C PHE A 287 -0.95 12.11 -13.51
N LEU A 288 -0.91 13.42 -13.47
CA LEU A 288 -1.77 14.33 -14.18
C LEU A 288 -0.95 15.07 -15.22
N LEU A 289 -1.27 14.90 -16.50
CA LEU A 289 -0.66 15.67 -17.57
C LEU A 289 -1.60 16.83 -17.92
N GLY A 290 -1.10 18.05 -17.80
CA GLY A 290 -1.87 19.24 -18.15
C GLY A 290 -1.00 20.47 -18.30
N GLY A 291 -1.65 21.60 -18.53
CA GLY A 291 -1.00 22.90 -18.57
C GLY A 291 -1.94 24.07 -18.29
N PRO A 292 -1.41 25.31 -18.28
CA PRO A 292 -2.21 26.53 -18.10
C PRO A 292 -3.06 26.90 -19.30
N THR A 293 -2.81 26.26 -20.43
CA THR A 293 -3.62 26.40 -21.65
C THR A 293 -4.16 25.03 -22.06
N PHE A 294 -4.90 24.97 -23.17
CA PHE A 294 -5.28 23.69 -23.78
C PHE A 294 -4.08 22.87 -24.28
N MET A 295 -2.88 23.47 -24.33
CA MET A 295 -1.63 22.74 -24.54
C MET A 295 -1.10 22.24 -23.20
N CYS A 296 -0.81 20.94 -23.16
CA CYS A 296 -0.14 20.32 -22.03
C CYS A 296 1.36 20.56 -22.12
N ASP A 297 1.93 21.17 -21.11
CA ASP A 297 3.35 21.48 -20.98
C ASP A 297 4.00 20.74 -19.81
N LYS A 298 3.23 20.29 -18.80
CA LYS A 298 3.78 19.73 -17.57
C LYS A 298 3.15 18.41 -17.14
N LEU A 299 3.98 17.60 -16.51
CA LEU A 299 3.62 16.41 -15.75
C LEU A 299 3.53 16.79 -14.27
N TYR A 300 2.37 16.53 -13.68
CA TYR A 300 2.12 16.71 -12.26
C TYR A 300 1.92 15.35 -11.59
N LEU A 301 2.38 15.22 -10.37
CA LEU A 301 2.15 14.08 -9.50
C LEU A 301 1.09 14.48 -8.47
N VAL A 302 0.07 13.64 -8.31
CA VAL A 302 -0.91 13.75 -7.24
C VAL A 302 -0.40 12.92 -6.06
N ASP A 303 -0.34 13.53 -4.88
CA ASP A 303 0.13 12.90 -3.64
C ASP A 303 -0.66 11.61 -3.31
N GLN A 304 -0.08 10.70 -2.50
CA GLN A 304 -0.71 9.41 -2.14
C GLN A 304 -2.04 9.59 -1.41
N LYS A 305 -2.20 10.67 -0.64
CA LYS A 305 -3.49 11.05 0.00
C LYS A 305 -4.38 11.90 -0.90
N ALA A 306 -3.95 12.13 -2.15
CA ALA A 306 -4.58 12.97 -3.17
C ALA A 306 -4.88 14.40 -2.70
N LYS A 307 -4.08 14.93 -1.75
CA LYS A 307 -4.26 16.27 -1.17
C LYS A 307 -3.54 17.38 -1.93
N GLU A 308 -2.42 17.07 -2.55
CA GLU A 308 -1.59 18.05 -3.26
C GLU A 308 -1.22 17.58 -4.66
N ILE A 309 -1.07 18.54 -5.57
CA ILE A 309 -0.67 18.33 -6.97
C ILE A 309 0.67 19.01 -7.18
N ILE A 310 1.72 18.21 -7.32
CA ILE A 310 3.12 18.64 -7.34
C ILE A 310 3.63 18.62 -8.78
N PRO A 311 4.18 19.72 -9.34
CA PRO A 311 4.82 19.70 -10.65
C PRO A 311 6.11 18.87 -10.61
N LYS A 312 6.33 18.00 -11.60
CA LYS A 312 7.52 17.12 -11.65
C LYS A 312 8.41 17.38 -12.85
N ALA A 313 7.88 17.28 -14.06
CA ALA A 313 8.69 17.38 -15.28
C ALA A 313 7.95 18.15 -16.38
N ASP A 314 8.71 18.86 -17.22
CA ASP A 314 8.17 19.53 -18.40
C ASP A 314 8.17 18.54 -19.58
N ILE A 315 7.08 18.51 -20.34
CA ILE A 315 6.96 17.67 -21.53
C ILE A 315 7.80 18.30 -22.65
N PRO A 316 8.74 17.58 -23.28
CA PRO A 316 9.65 18.14 -24.29
C PRO A 316 8.96 18.81 -25.49
N SER A 317 7.74 18.39 -25.80
CA SER A 317 6.94 18.95 -26.88
C SER A 317 5.48 19.09 -26.44
N PRO A 318 5.04 20.32 -26.13
CA PRO A 318 3.68 20.61 -25.71
C PRO A 318 2.65 20.28 -26.79
N ARG A 319 1.53 19.67 -26.37
CA ARG A 319 0.53 19.12 -27.28
C ARG A 319 -0.86 19.10 -26.65
N LYS A 320 -1.88 19.06 -27.50
CA LYS A 320 -3.29 18.87 -27.10
C LYS A 320 -3.86 17.60 -27.70
N GLU A 321 -4.94 17.08 -27.09
CA GLU A 321 -5.69 15.90 -27.59
C GLU A 321 -4.79 14.68 -27.86
N PHE A 322 -3.72 14.53 -27.05
CA PHE A 322 -2.91 13.32 -27.01
C PHE A 322 -3.56 12.31 -26.06
N SER A 323 -3.08 11.07 -26.11
CA SER A 323 -3.49 10.04 -25.16
C SER A 323 -2.28 9.59 -24.35
N ALA A 324 -2.48 9.35 -23.06
CA ALA A 324 -1.44 8.84 -22.18
C ALA A 324 -1.88 7.53 -21.54
N CYS A 325 -0.92 6.62 -21.40
CA CYS A 325 -1.14 5.31 -20.80
C CYS A 325 0.11 4.90 -20.02
N ALA A 326 -0.08 4.25 -18.86
CA ALA A 326 1.02 3.73 -18.07
C ALA A 326 1.19 2.23 -18.32
N ILE A 327 2.44 1.80 -18.49
CA ILE A 327 2.82 0.38 -18.53
C ILE A 327 3.97 0.19 -17.54
N GLY A 328 3.71 -0.53 -16.45
CA GLY A 328 4.71 -0.67 -15.39
C GLY A 328 5.04 0.69 -14.76
N CYS A 329 6.33 1.03 -14.68
CA CYS A 329 6.84 2.31 -14.16
C CYS A 329 7.09 3.35 -15.27
N LYS A 330 6.53 3.15 -16.48
CA LYS A 330 6.74 4.04 -17.61
C LYS A 330 5.42 4.62 -18.08
N VAL A 331 5.38 5.94 -18.26
CA VAL A 331 4.22 6.66 -18.79
C VAL A 331 4.46 6.97 -20.26
N TYR A 332 3.60 6.47 -21.13
CA TYR A 332 3.66 6.66 -22.57
C TYR A 332 2.69 7.75 -22.99
N VAL A 333 3.18 8.76 -23.69
CA VAL A 333 2.41 9.84 -24.29
C VAL A 333 2.44 9.66 -25.80
N THR A 334 1.27 9.52 -26.41
CA THR A 334 1.14 9.18 -27.84
C THR A 334 0.42 10.28 -28.62
N GLY A 335 0.98 10.64 -29.77
CA GLY A 335 0.34 11.47 -30.78
C GLY A 335 -0.04 12.89 -30.33
N GLY A 336 -1.24 13.31 -30.71
CA GLY A 336 -1.80 14.62 -30.40
C GLY A 336 -1.50 15.67 -31.46
N ARG A 337 -1.95 16.89 -31.20
CA ARG A 337 -1.79 18.05 -32.10
C ARG A 337 -0.88 19.09 -31.47
N GLY A 338 0.14 19.50 -32.21
CA GLY A 338 1.05 20.58 -31.81
C GLY A 338 0.48 21.97 -32.09
N SER A 339 1.25 23.01 -31.74
CA SER A 339 0.93 24.42 -32.06
C SER A 339 0.95 24.70 -33.57
N GLU A 340 1.88 24.10 -34.30
CA GLU A 340 2.05 24.27 -35.76
C GLU A 340 1.07 23.42 -36.59
N ASN A 341 -0.21 23.35 -36.23
CA ASN A 341 -1.28 22.65 -36.98
C ASN A 341 -1.03 21.18 -37.41
N GLY A 342 0.12 20.60 -37.09
CA GLY A 342 0.54 19.26 -37.45
C GLY A 342 0.04 18.25 -36.44
N VAL A 343 -0.47 17.14 -36.97
CA VAL A 343 -0.74 15.94 -36.17
C VAL A 343 0.57 15.20 -36.00
N SER A 344 0.89 14.83 -34.76
CA SER A 344 2.15 14.16 -34.44
C SER A 344 1.99 12.64 -34.46
N LYS A 345 3.06 11.96 -34.89
CA LYS A 345 3.26 10.51 -34.74
C LYS A 345 4.21 10.17 -33.59
N ASP A 346 4.74 11.18 -32.91
CA ASP A 346 5.76 10.98 -31.89
C ASP A 346 5.18 10.31 -30.65
N VAL A 347 6.05 9.53 -29.99
CA VAL A 347 5.76 8.82 -28.76
C VAL A 347 6.83 9.18 -27.75
N TRP A 348 6.41 9.74 -26.63
CA TRP A 348 7.29 10.10 -25.53
C TRP A 348 7.06 9.15 -24.37
N VAL A 349 8.15 8.73 -23.74
CA VAL A 349 8.13 7.81 -22.61
C VAL A 349 8.80 8.49 -21.44
N TYR A 350 8.03 8.69 -20.38
CA TYR A 350 8.56 9.16 -19.11
C TYR A 350 8.87 7.95 -18.23
N ASP A 351 10.12 7.82 -17.83
CA ASP A 351 10.53 6.81 -16.86
C ASP A 351 10.34 7.38 -15.45
N THR A 352 9.45 6.80 -14.65
CA THR A 352 9.21 7.27 -13.27
C THR A 352 10.36 6.92 -12.33
N LEU A 353 11.27 6.01 -12.74
CA LEU A 353 12.44 5.63 -11.95
C LEU A 353 13.54 6.68 -12.04
N ASN A 354 13.84 7.11 -13.26
CA ASN A 354 14.94 8.04 -13.55
C ASN A 354 14.46 9.49 -13.67
N GLU A 355 13.14 9.73 -13.68
CA GLU A 355 12.50 11.04 -13.90
C GLU A 355 12.89 11.71 -15.23
N GLU A 356 13.16 10.89 -16.25
CA GLU A 356 13.62 11.36 -17.55
C GLU A 356 12.62 11.05 -18.67
N TRP A 357 12.55 11.96 -19.64
CA TRP A 357 11.81 11.76 -20.88
C TRP A 357 12.72 11.17 -21.96
N SER A 358 12.26 10.10 -22.58
CA SER A 358 12.89 9.46 -23.73
C SER A 358 11.91 9.39 -24.90
N LYS A 359 12.45 9.32 -26.12
CA LYS A 359 11.65 9.19 -27.34
C LYS A 359 11.59 7.73 -27.76
N ALA A 360 10.39 7.17 -27.90
CA ALA A 360 10.18 5.83 -28.44
C ALA A 360 9.99 5.84 -29.96
N ALA A 361 9.89 4.66 -30.57
CA ALA A 361 9.58 4.57 -31.99
C ALA A 361 8.26 5.31 -32.31
N PRO A 362 8.23 6.12 -33.38
CA PRO A 362 7.02 6.84 -33.75
C PRO A 362 5.94 5.87 -34.23
N MET A 363 4.68 6.24 -34.01
CA MET A 363 3.51 5.53 -34.55
C MET A 363 3.57 5.48 -36.07
N LEU A 364 2.89 4.50 -36.68
CA LEU A 364 2.81 4.40 -38.14
C LEU A 364 1.91 5.51 -38.69
N ILE A 365 0.91 5.94 -37.90
CA ILE A 365 -0.08 6.94 -38.30
C ILE A 365 -0.11 8.10 -37.31
N ALA A 366 -0.01 9.32 -37.84
CA ALA A 366 -0.21 10.53 -37.04
C ALA A 366 -1.69 10.69 -36.70
N ARG A 367 -2.00 10.76 -35.40
CA ARG A 367 -3.38 10.86 -34.89
C ARG A 367 -3.53 11.73 -33.65
N PHE A 368 -4.72 12.30 -33.47
CA PHE A 368 -5.15 13.06 -32.30
C PHE A 368 -6.57 12.66 -31.87
N GLY A 369 -6.92 12.86 -30.60
CA GLY A 369 -8.23 12.46 -30.05
C GLY A 369 -8.45 10.94 -30.07
N HIS A 370 -7.36 10.16 -30.07
CA HIS A 370 -7.39 8.70 -29.99
C HIS A 370 -7.44 8.23 -28.53
N GLY A 371 -7.90 7.00 -28.33
CA GLY A 371 -7.79 6.33 -27.03
C GLY A 371 -6.55 5.46 -26.99
N SER A 372 -5.90 5.36 -25.83
CA SER A 372 -4.80 4.43 -25.59
C SER A 372 -5.06 3.59 -24.34
N ALA A 373 -4.70 2.31 -24.40
CA ALA A 373 -4.88 1.39 -23.29
C ALA A 373 -3.72 0.38 -23.24
N GLU A 374 -3.35 -0.01 -22.02
CA GLU A 374 -2.39 -1.07 -21.77
C GLU A 374 -3.11 -2.41 -21.88
N PHE A 375 -2.50 -3.34 -22.62
CA PHE A 375 -3.04 -4.67 -22.78
C PHE A 375 -1.91 -5.68 -22.95
N ARG A 376 -1.78 -6.61 -22.00
CA ARG A 376 -0.73 -7.64 -21.97
C ARG A 376 0.67 -7.02 -22.13
N HIS A 377 0.95 -5.94 -21.41
CA HIS A 377 2.20 -5.18 -21.44
C HIS A 377 2.52 -4.52 -22.79
N CYS A 378 1.56 -4.50 -23.72
CA CYS A 378 1.65 -3.75 -24.97
C CYS A 378 0.74 -2.54 -24.90
N LEU A 379 1.12 -1.48 -25.61
CA LEU A 379 0.30 -0.29 -25.74
C LEU A 379 -0.57 -0.41 -26.98
N TYR A 380 -1.89 -0.27 -26.83
CA TYR A 380 -2.81 -0.23 -27.96
C TYR A 380 -3.32 1.18 -28.16
N VAL A 381 -3.28 1.64 -29.40
CA VAL A 381 -3.73 2.96 -29.81
C VAL A 381 -4.88 2.80 -30.79
N VAL A 382 -6.05 3.30 -30.41
CA VAL A 382 -7.33 3.01 -31.05
C VAL A 382 -7.98 4.30 -31.56
N GLY A 383 -8.29 4.33 -32.85
CA GLY A 383 -9.12 5.39 -33.46
C GLY A 383 -8.50 6.80 -33.45
N GLY A 384 -9.33 7.83 -33.34
CA GLY A 384 -8.90 9.23 -33.41
C GLY A 384 -9.02 9.81 -34.81
N HIS A 385 -8.39 10.96 -35.00
CA HIS A 385 -8.44 11.74 -36.23
C HIS A 385 -7.05 11.90 -36.82
N THR A 386 -6.97 11.90 -38.15
CA THR A 386 -5.78 12.34 -38.87
C THR A 386 -6.09 13.60 -39.67
N ALA A 387 -5.11 14.49 -39.80
CA ALA A 387 -5.22 15.60 -40.73
C ALA A 387 -4.81 15.07 -42.11
N ALA A 388 -5.75 15.04 -43.06
CA ALA A 388 -5.38 14.84 -44.45
C ALA A 388 -4.48 16.02 -44.88
N THR A 389 -3.21 15.74 -45.15
CA THR A 389 -2.29 16.70 -45.76
C THR A 389 -2.88 17.23 -47.05
N GLY A 390 -3.16 18.54 -47.12
CA GLY A 390 -3.45 19.24 -48.39
C GLY A 390 -4.80 19.95 -48.51
N CYS A 391 -5.72 19.88 -47.54
CA CYS A 391 -7.01 20.59 -47.64
C CYS A 391 -7.24 21.56 -46.47
N LEU A 392 -7.05 22.85 -46.73
CA LEU A 392 -7.65 23.96 -45.98
C LEU A 392 -8.81 24.52 -46.81
N PRO A 393 -9.96 24.98 -46.25
CA PRO A 393 -10.43 24.92 -44.86
C PRO A 393 -11.62 23.94 -44.70
N ALA A 394 -11.88 23.48 -43.47
CA ALA A 394 -13.15 22.87 -43.06
C ALA A 394 -13.66 21.64 -43.86
N SER A 395 -12.90 20.55 -43.92
CA SER A 395 -13.45 19.22 -44.22
C SER A 395 -13.30 18.30 -43.00
N PRO A 396 -14.32 17.47 -42.69
CA PRO A 396 -14.45 16.81 -41.40
C PRO A 396 -13.26 15.88 -41.18
N SER A 397 -12.66 15.99 -40.01
CA SER A 397 -11.60 15.08 -39.57
C SER A 397 -12.09 13.63 -39.72
N VAL A 398 -11.49 12.87 -40.63
CA VAL A 398 -11.90 11.49 -40.88
C VAL A 398 -11.60 10.67 -39.63
N SER A 399 -12.64 10.09 -39.00
CA SER A 399 -12.46 9.19 -37.87
C SER A 399 -11.77 7.90 -38.36
N LEU A 400 -10.60 7.61 -37.78
CA LEU A 400 -9.80 6.46 -38.14
C LEU A 400 -10.42 5.17 -37.61
N LYS A 401 -10.35 4.11 -38.43
CA LYS A 401 -10.65 2.73 -38.00
C LYS A 401 -9.41 1.98 -37.54
N GLN A 402 -8.23 2.45 -37.94
CA GLN A 402 -6.97 1.75 -37.74
C GLN A 402 -6.59 1.71 -36.26
N VAL A 403 -6.13 0.55 -35.83
CA VAL A 403 -5.63 0.29 -34.48
C VAL A 403 -4.19 -0.19 -34.61
N GLU A 404 -3.33 0.36 -33.75
CA GLU A 404 -1.91 0.06 -33.73
C GLU A 404 -1.54 -0.50 -32.36
N GLN A 405 -0.67 -1.51 -32.36
CA GLN A 405 -0.08 -2.09 -31.16
C GLN A 405 1.39 -1.73 -31.12
N PHE A 406 1.86 -1.29 -29.95
CA PHE A 406 3.26 -1.07 -29.67
C PHE A 406 3.74 -2.08 -28.65
N GLU A 407 4.82 -2.75 -29.01
CA GLU A 407 5.54 -3.66 -28.11
C GLU A 407 6.74 -2.90 -27.52
N PRO A 408 6.74 -2.59 -26.21
CA PRO A 408 7.81 -1.83 -25.59
C PRO A 408 9.17 -2.53 -25.66
N VAL A 409 9.19 -3.87 -25.59
CA VAL A 409 10.42 -4.67 -25.62
C VAL A 409 11.10 -4.59 -26.99
N ALA A 410 10.34 -4.75 -28.06
CA ALA A 410 10.84 -4.65 -29.43
C ALA A 410 10.95 -3.20 -29.94
N ASN A 411 10.43 -2.23 -29.18
CA ASN A 411 10.27 -0.83 -29.57
C ASN A 411 9.70 -0.68 -30.99
N LYS A 412 8.66 -1.45 -31.31
CA LYS A 412 8.11 -1.55 -32.66
C LYS A 412 6.59 -1.46 -32.65
N TRP A 413 6.06 -0.78 -33.66
CA TRP A 413 4.64 -0.70 -33.94
C TRP A 413 4.21 -1.75 -34.97
N SER A 414 3.06 -2.37 -34.72
CA SER A 414 2.38 -3.29 -35.62
C SER A 414 0.92 -2.89 -35.80
N MET A 415 0.38 -3.17 -36.98
CA MET A 415 -1.04 -2.97 -37.26
C MET A 415 -1.83 -4.18 -36.75
N VAL A 416 -2.93 -3.92 -36.03
CA VAL A 416 -3.90 -4.96 -35.66
C VAL A 416 -5.21 -4.73 -36.41
N ALA A 417 -6.18 -5.63 -36.24
CA ALA A 417 -7.44 -5.52 -36.96
C ALA A 417 -8.11 -4.16 -36.72
N PRO A 418 -8.63 -3.51 -37.79
CA PRO A 418 -9.28 -2.22 -37.66
C PRO A 418 -10.64 -2.36 -36.98
N LEU A 419 -11.06 -1.28 -36.33
CA LEU A 419 -12.41 -1.11 -35.79
C LEU A 419 -13.47 -1.31 -36.87
N ARG A 420 -14.66 -1.77 -36.47
CA ARG A 420 -15.83 -1.88 -37.34
C ARG A 420 -16.26 -0.49 -37.81
N GLU A 421 -16.34 0.43 -36.86
CA GLU A 421 -16.70 1.83 -37.06
C GLU A 421 -15.58 2.73 -36.55
N GLY A 422 -15.21 3.74 -37.35
CA GLY A 422 -14.14 4.67 -36.99
C GLY A 422 -14.64 5.61 -35.91
N VAL A 423 -13.93 5.65 -34.78
CA VAL A 423 -14.33 6.46 -33.63
C VAL A 423 -13.21 7.41 -33.24
N SER A 424 -13.59 8.63 -32.85
CA SER A 424 -12.70 9.61 -32.23
C SER A 424 -13.25 10.06 -30.88
N ASN A 425 -12.37 10.48 -29.97
CA ASN A 425 -12.71 10.85 -28.60
C ASN A 425 -13.52 9.76 -27.88
N ALA A 426 -13.17 8.50 -28.17
CA ALA A 426 -13.71 7.31 -27.53
C ALA A 426 -12.87 6.95 -26.30
N ALA A 427 -13.53 6.42 -25.28
CA ALA A 427 -12.86 5.90 -24.10
C ALA A 427 -12.45 4.44 -24.35
N VAL A 428 -11.19 4.12 -24.10
CA VAL A 428 -10.62 2.79 -24.42
C VAL A 428 -10.04 2.20 -23.15
N VAL A 429 -10.42 0.96 -22.84
CA VAL A 429 -9.96 0.26 -21.63
C VAL A 429 -9.80 -1.24 -21.88
N SER A 430 -8.97 -1.89 -21.09
CA SER A 430 -8.72 -3.33 -21.12
C SER A 430 -9.30 -4.02 -19.88
N VAL A 431 -10.06 -5.11 -20.08
CA VAL A 431 -10.60 -5.94 -18.98
C VAL A 431 -10.65 -7.40 -19.41
N LYS A 432 -10.30 -8.32 -18.50
CA LYS A 432 -10.37 -9.78 -18.70
C LYS A 432 -9.78 -10.25 -20.04
N LEU A 433 -8.59 -9.76 -20.36
CA LEU A 433 -7.90 -10.11 -21.61
C LEU A 433 -8.67 -9.72 -22.89
N LYS A 434 -9.52 -8.70 -22.84
CA LYS A 434 -10.15 -8.05 -24.00
C LYS A 434 -9.99 -6.53 -23.94
N LEU A 435 -10.04 -5.90 -25.11
CA LEU A 435 -10.00 -4.44 -25.24
C LEU A 435 -11.39 -3.93 -25.63
N PHE A 436 -11.85 -2.87 -24.97
CA PHE A 436 -13.15 -2.26 -25.19
C PHE A 436 -12.99 -0.80 -25.58
N ALA A 437 -13.70 -0.39 -26.62
CA ALA A 437 -13.85 1.01 -27.02
C ALA A 437 -15.31 1.43 -26.82
N PHE A 438 -15.51 2.48 -26.04
CA PHE A 438 -16.80 3.03 -25.68
C PHE A 438 -17.00 4.42 -26.26
N GLY A 439 -18.19 4.68 -26.76
CA GLY A 439 -18.57 6.03 -27.17
C GLY A 439 -17.84 6.51 -28.44
N GLY A 440 -17.68 7.82 -28.49
CA GLY A 440 -16.92 8.53 -29.52
C GLY A 440 -17.77 9.11 -30.64
N THR A 441 -17.13 9.91 -31.49
CA THR A 441 -17.75 10.53 -32.65
C THR A 441 -17.43 9.70 -33.89
N SER A 442 -18.49 9.18 -34.51
CA SER A 442 -18.45 8.53 -35.82
C SER A 442 -18.97 9.49 -36.89
N VAL A 443 -18.60 9.25 -38.14
CA VAL A 443 -19.04 10.03 -39.30
C VAL A 443 -20.57 10.00 -39.47
N THR A 444 -21.22 8.94 -39.00
CA THR A 444 -22.68 8.81 -38.97
C THR A 444 -23.23 9.33 -37.63
N HIS A 445 -23.68 10.59 -37.61
CA HIS A 445 -24.18 11.27 -36.40
C HIS A 445 -25.51 10.70 -35.84
N ASP A 446 -26.20 9.80 -36.57
CA ASP A 446 -27.60 9.41 -36.31
C ASP A 446 -27.81 8.14 -35.46
N LYS A 447 -26.75 7.48 -34.97
CA LYS A 447 -26.90 6.26 -34.15
C LYS A 447 -26.25 6.42 -32.77
N LEU A 448 -26.86 5.78 -31.76
CA LEU A 448 -26.24 5.62 -30.45
C LEU A 448 -24.86 4.98 -30.61
N PRO A 449 -23.83 5.45 -29.89
CA PRO A 449 -22.51 4.90 -30.01
C PRO A 449 -22.51 3.42 -29.61
N LYS A 450 -21.75 2.64 -30.36
CA LYS A 450 -21.62 1.19 -30.17
C LYS A 450 -20.43 0.89 -29.27
N VAL A 451 -20.55 -0.13 -28.44
CA VAL A 451 -19.42 -0.71 -27.71
C VAL A 451 -18.70 -1.63 -28.68
N GLN A 452 -17.43 -1.38 -28.95
CA GLN A 452 -16.61 -2.26 -29.78
C GLN A 452 -15.66 -3.06 -28.87
N CYS A 453 -15.66 -4.37 -29.01
CA CYS A 453 -14.84 -5.30 -28.23
C CYS A 453 -13.85 -6.02 -29.15
N TYR A 454 -12.56 -5.95 -28.83
CA TYR A 454 -11.49 -6.63 -29.54
C TYR A 454 -11.14 -7.93 -28.85
N ASP A 455 -11.17 -9.00 -29.63
CA ASP A 455 -10.64 -10.29 -29.22
C ASP A 455 -9.22 -10.46 -29.81
N PRO A 456 -8.19 -10.53 -28.97
CA PRO A 456 -6.80 -10.66 -29.44
C PRO A 456 -6.50 -12.05 -30.01
N VAL A 457 -7.28 -13.08 -29.65
CA VAL A 457 -7.04 -14.45 -30.15
C VAL A 457 -7.47 -14.56 -31.60
N GLU A 458 -8.62 -13.99 -31.92
CA GLU A 458 -9.18 -13.99 -33.28
C GLU A 458 -8.71 -12.77 -34.10
N ASN A 459 -8.01 -11.82 -33.47
CA ASN A 459 -7.61 -10.54 -34.06
C ASN A 459 -8.79 -9.90 -34.80
N HIS A 460 -9.90 -9.71 -34.09
CA HIS A 460 -11.12 -9.16 -34.68
C HIS A 460 -11.87 -8.26 -33.71
N TRP A 461 -12.67 -7.34 -34.25
CA TRP A 461 -13.58 -6.51 -33.47
C TRP A 461 -15.03 -6.99 -33.60
N THR A 462 -15.73 -7.03 -32.48
CA THR A 462 -17.16 -7.35 -32.35
C THR A 462 -17.91 -6.20 -31.72
N VAL A 463 -19.23 -6.19 -31.87
CA VAL A 463 -20.10 -5.17 -31.26
C VAL A 463 -21.08 -5.88 -30.32
N PRO A 464 -20.71 -6.07 -29.04
CA PRO A 464 -21.57 -6.80 -28.10
C PRO A 464 -22.77 -6.00 -27.60
N ALA A 465 -22.69 -4.67 -27.56
CA ALA A 465 -23.74 -3.82 -27.01
C ALA A 465 -23.73 -2.41 -27.61
N SER A 466 -24.80 -1.66 -27.36
CA SER A 466 -24.88 -0.23 -27.62
C SER A 466 -24.82 0.55 -26.31
N CYS A 467 -24.30 1.77 -26.34
CA CYS A 467 -24.32 2.66 -25.19
C CYS A 467 -25.76 3.12 -24.89
N PRO A 468 -26.11 3.33 -23.61
CA PRO A 468 -27.45 3.74 -23.20
C PRO A 468 -27.79 5.18 -23.64
N GLN A 469 -26.76 6.00 -23.90
CA GLN A 469 -26.88 7.40 -24.26
C GLN A 469 -25.83 7.79 -25.31
N PRO A 470 -26.01 8.91 -26.03
CA PRO A 470 -24.98 9.47 -26.90
C PRO A 470 -23.79 9.97 -26.06
N TRP A 471 -22.79 9.11 -25.92
CA TRP A 471 -21.58 9.38 -25.16
C TRP A 471 -20.42 9.80 -26.06
N ARG A 472 -20.13 11.10 -26.05
CA ARG A 472 -18.94 11.69 -26.65
C ARG A 472 -18.08 12.31 -25.56
N TYR A 473 -16.76 12.31 -25.75
CA TYR A 473 -15.81 12.89 -24.79
C TYR A 473 -15.94 12.30 -23.37
N THR A 474 -16.18 10.99 -23.29
CA THR A 474 -16.34 10.27 -22.03
C THR A 474 -15.00 9.77 -21.52
N ALA A 475 -14.94 9.54 -20.21
CA ALA A 475 -13.85 8.85 -19.55
C ALA A 475 -14.28 7.42 -19.22
N ALA A 476 -13.34 6.48 -19.27
CA ALA A 476 -13.56 5.12 -18.78
C ALA A 476 -12.39 4.68 -17.93
N ALA A 477 -12.70 3.93 -16.88
CA ALA A 477 -11.71 3.35 -15.98
C ALA A 477 -12.17 1.95 -15.52
N VAL A 478 -11.20 1.13 -15.15
CA VAL A 478 -11.43 -0.28 -14.79
C VAL A 478 -11.18 -0.44 -13.31
N LEU A 479 -12.20 -0.91 -12.58
CA LEU A 479 -12.06 -1.23 -11.16
C LEU A 479 -12.40 -2.71 -10.95
N GLY A 480 -11.39 -3.50 -10.58
CA GLY A 480 -11.50 -4.96 -10.52
C GLY A 480 -11.87 -5.54 -11.89
N ASN A 481 -13.05 -6.15 -11.98
CA ASN A 481 -13.58 -6.77 -13.21
C ASN A 481 -14.68 -5.95 -13.90
N GLN A 482 -14.94 -4.74 -13.41
CA GLN A 482 -16.04 -3.88 -13.86
C GLN A 482 -15.49 -2.64 -14.53
N ILE A 483 -16.15 -2.23 -15.61
CA ILE A 483 -15.80 -1.03 -16.36
C ILE A 483 -16.72 0.09 -15.92
N PHE A 484 -16.16 1.24 -15.59
CA PHE A 484 -16.92 2.43 -15.25
C PHE A 484 -16.73 3.46 -16.35
N VAL A 485 -17.83 3.94 -16.91
CA VAL A 485 -17.87 4.97 -17.94
C VAL A 485 -18.63 6.17 -17.39
N MET A 486 -18.06 7.35 -17.57
CA MET A 486 -18.58 8.56 -16.94
C MET A 486 -18.30 9.81 -17.78
N GLY A 487 -19.12 10.83 -17.53
CA GLY A 487 -19.09 12.08 -18.27
C GLY A 487 -19.79 11.98 -19.63
N GLY A 488 -19.75 13.09 -20.37
CA GLY A 488 -20.33 13.18 -21.70
C GLY A 488 -20.65 14.62 -22.09
N ASP A 489 -21.03 14.86 -23.34
CA ASP A 489 -21.28 16.20 -23.89
C ASP A 489 -22.71 16.72 -23.64
N THR A 490 -23.68 15.83 -23.40
CA THR A 490 -25.07 16.24 -23.11
C THR A 490 -25.30 16.59 -21.64
N GLU A 491 -26.30 17.42 -21.35
CA GLU A 491 -26.68 17.81 -19.98
C GLU A 491 -26.98 16.62 -19.06
N PHE A 492 -27.54 15.54 -19.63
CA PHE A 492 -27.90 14.33 -18.89
C PHE A 492 -26.71 13.38 -18.74
N SER A 493 -25.83 13.30 -19.75
CA SER A 493 -24.66 12.43 -19.70
C SER A 493 -23.52 13.00 -18.85
N ALA A 494 -23.38 14.32 -18.77
CA ALA A 494 -22.22 14.98 -18.18
C ALA A 494 -21.99 14.66 -16.69
N CYS A 495 -23.05 14.39 -15.93
CA CYS A 495 -22.95 13.96 -14.52
C CYS A 495 -23.26 12.47 -14.33
N SER A 496 -23.64 11.76 -15.38
CA SER A 496 -23.95 10.33 -15.28
C SER A 496 -22.69 9.48 -15.22
N ALA A 497 -22.71 8.47 -14.36
CA ALA A 497 -21.74 7.40 -14.34
C ALA A 497 -22.47 6.06 -14.45
N TYR A 498 -21.89 5.15 -15.22
CA TYR A 498 -22.44 3.84 -15.48
C TYR A 498 -21.37 2.77 -15.34
N ARG A 499 -21.81 1.64 -14.82
CA ARG A 499 -21.02 0.44 -14.71
C ARG A 499 -21.43 -0.54 -15.80
N PHE A 500 -20.43 -1.11 -16.48
CA PHE A 500 -20.60 -2.09 -17.53
C PHE A 500 -19.98 -3.41 -17.10
N SER A 501 -20.78 -4.48 -17.18
CA SER A 501 -20.31 -5.85 -16.95
C SER A 501 -19.79 -6.43 -18.26
N SER A 502 -18.51 -6.83 -18.26
CA SER A 502 -17.86 -7.47 -19.41
C SER A 502 -18.36 -8.88 -19.71
N GLU A 503 -19.08 -9.53 -18.78
CA GLU A 503 -19.62 -10.88 -18.95
C GLU A 503 -21.03 -10.88 -19.53
N THR A 504 -21.89 -10.02 -19.01
CA THR A 504 -23.31 -9.96 -19.41
C THR A 504 -23.61 -8.89 -20.45
N TYR A 505 -22.63 -8.01 -20.72
CA TYR A 505 -22.78 -6.82 -21.58
C TYR A 505 -23.94 -5.90 -21.19
N GLN A 506 -24.26 -5.89 -19.90
CA GLN A 506 -25.32 -5.06 -19.33
C GLN A 506 -24.76 -3.80 -18.68
N TRP A 507 -25.56 -2.74 -18.74
CA TRP A 507 -25.30 -1.45 -18.12
C TRP A 507 -26.09 -1.32 -16.82
N THR A 508 -25.43 -0.82 -15.78
CA THR A 508 -26.05 -0.44 -14.52
C THR A 508 -25.69 1.01 -14.22
N LYS A 509 -26.68 1.86 -13.92
CA LYS A 509 -26.41 3.23 -13.49
C LYS A 509 -25.84 3.21 -12.07
N VAL A 510 -24.79 4.00 -11.81
CA VAL A 510 -24.22 4.21 -10.47
C VAL A 510 -24.46 5.66 -10.02
N GLY A 511 -24.04 6.01 -8.80
CA GLY A 511 -24.15 7.37 -8.29
C GLY A 511 -23.62 8.41 -9.29
N ASP A 512 -24.35 9.53 -9.42
CA ASP A 512 -23.98 10.61 -10.33
C ASP A 512 -22.71 11.33 -9.79
N VAL A 513 -21.84 11.73 -10.71
CA VAL A 513 -20.58 12.44 -10.40
C VAL A 513 -20.91 13.81 -9.81
N THR A 514 -20.09 14.30 -8.86
CA THR A 514 -20.37 15.54 -8.12
C THR A 514 -20.52 16.78 -9.00
N ALA A 515 -19.88 16.78 -10.17
CA ALA A 515 -19.94 17.86 -11.15
C ALA A 515 -20.15 17.32 -12.57
N LYS A 516 -20.89 18.08 -13.38
CA LYS A 516 -21.06 17.84 -14.82
C LYS A 516 -19.73 18.03 -15.54
N ARG A 517 -19.26 17.01 -16.27
CA ARG A 517 -17.96 17.01 -16.96
C ARG A 517 -18.08 16.42 -18.37
N MET A 518 -17.58 17.16 -19.36
CA MET A 518 -17.16 16.64 -20.67
C MET A 518 -15.63 16.67 -20.76
N SER A 519 -15.06 15.72 -21.50
CA SER A 519 -13.60 15.54 -21.63
C SER A 519 -12.87 15.38 -20.29
N CYS A 520 -13.51 14.73 -19.32
CA CYS A 520 -12.84 14.34 -18.08
C CYS A 520 -11.87 13.18 -18.32
N GLN A 521 -11.00 12.95 -17.34
CA GLN A 521 -10.09 11.81 -17.33
C GLN A 521 -10.34 11.00 -16.07
N ALA A 522 -10.39 9.67 -16.21
CA ALA A 522 -10.70 8.75 -15.12
C ALA A 522 -9.62 7.68 -15.02
N VAL A 523 -9.26 7.31 -13.80
CA VAL A 523 -8.30 6.23 -13.56
C VAL A 523 -8.63 5.48 -12.28
N ALA A 524 -8.30 4.20 -12.24
CA ALA A 524 -8.40 3.39 -11.04
C ALA A 524 -7.06 3.32 -10.31
N SER A 525 -7.11 3.44 -8.99
CA SER A 525 -5.94 3.30 -8.12
C SER A 525 -6.40 2.86 -6.74
N GLY A 526 -5.70 1.90 -6.11
CA GLY A 526 -5.96 1.52 -4.71
C GLY A 526 -7.42 1.14 -4.40
N ASN A 527 -8.06 0.36 -5.28
CA ASN A 527 -9.47 -0.03 -5.19
C ASN A 527 -10.49 1.13 -5.18
N LYS A 528 -10.08 2.32 -5.61
CA LYS A 528 -10.94 3.49 -5.80
C LYS A 528 -10.82 4.02 -7.23
N LEU A 529 -11.81 4.80 -7.63
CA LEU A 529 -11.83 5.45 -8.95
C LEU A 529 -11.67 6.95 -8.76
N PHE A 530 -10.74 7.54 -9.51
CA PHE A 530 -10.43 8.96 -9.46
C PHE A 530 -10.80 9.62 -10.78
N VAL A 531 -11.44 10.77 -10.72
CA VAL A 531 -11.86 11.56 -11.88
C VAL A 531 -11.40 12.98 -11.74
N VAL A 532 -10.77 13.49 -12.78
CA VAL A 532 -10.16 14.81 -12.75
C VAL A 532 -10.53 15.63 -13.99
N GLY A 533 -10.66 16.93 -13.77
CA GLY A 533 -10.85 17.92 -14.83
C GLY A 533 -12.17 17.77 -15.59
N GLY A 534 -12.12 18.15 -16.86
CA GLY A 534 -13.28 18.35 -17.72
C GLY A 534 -13.84 19.78 -17.63
N TYR A 535 -14.78 20.06 -18.52
CA TYR A 535 -15.52 21.31 -18.55
C TYR A 535 -17.00 21.02 -18.81
N PHE A 536 -17.88 21.98 -18.62
CA PHE A 536 -19.27 21.90 -19.06
C PHE A 536 -19.74 23.31 -19.42
N GLY A 537 -20.09 23.52 -20.69
CA GLY A 537 -20.32 24.87 -21.22
C GLY A 537 -19.06 25.74 -21.07
N THR A 538 -19.19 26.88 -20.38
CA THR A 538 -18.08 27.80 -20.09
C THR A 538 -17.37 27.50 -18.77
N GLN A 539 -17.92 26.60 -17.95
CA GLN A 539 -17.39 26.32 -16.62
C GLN A 539 -16.40 25.15 -16.66
N ARG A 540 -15.24 25.33 -16.03
CA ARG A 540 -14.22 24.29 -15.87
C ARG A 540 -14.42 23.58 -14.54
N CYS A 541 -14.30 22.25 -14.55
CA CYS A 541 -14.41 21.45 -13.35
C CYS A 541 -13.07 21.44 -12.62
N LYS A 542 -13.11 21.88 -11.36
CA LYS A 542 -11.91 22.14 -10.54
C LYS A 542 -11.69 21.07 -9.47
N THR A 543 -12.44 19.98 -9.46
CA THR A 543 -12.34 18.98 -8.40
C THR A 543 -11.77 17.68 -8.93
N LEU A 544 -10.94 17.06 -8.11
CA LEU A 544 -10.54 15.67 -8.19
C LEU A 544 -11.53 14.87 -7.33
N ASP A 545 -12.41 14.14 -8.00
CA ASP A 545 -13.44 13.35 -7.34
C ASP A 545 -12.96 11.91 -7.21
N CYS A 546 -13.32 11.27 -6.11
CA CYS A 546 -13.08 9.86 -5.84
C CYS A 546 -14.39 9.14 -5.60
N TYR A 547 -14.57 8.03 -6.29
CA TYR A 547 -15.68 7.12 -6.08
C TYR A 547 -15.24 5.96 -5.20
N ASP A 548 -16.01 5.74 -4.14
CA ASP A 548 -15.86 4.58 -3.28
C ASP A 548 -16.92 3.53 -3.66
N PRO A 549 -16.52 2.37 -4.21
CA PRO A 549 -17.46 1.34 -4.65
C PRO A 549 -18.22 0.68 -3.49
N THR A 550 -17.72 0.77 -2.25
CA THR A 550 -18.38 0.18 -1.08
C THR A 550 -19.58 0.99 -0.62
N LEU A 551 -19.53 2.31 -0.81
CA LEU A 551 -20.57 3.27 -0.43
C LEU A 551 -21.44 3.73 -1.60
N ASP A 552 -21.06 3.36 -2.84
CA ASP A 552 -21.65 3.85 -4.10
C ASP A 552 -21.78 5.39 -4.15
N ALA A 553 -20.75 6.08 -3.65
CA ALA A 553 -20.77 7.53 -3.49
C ALA A 553 -19.50 8.20 -4.05
N TRP A 554 -19.70 9.37 -4.65
CA TRP A 554 -18.63 10.24 -5.13
C TRP A 554 -18.32 11.33 -4.10
N ASN A 555 -17.05 11.46 -3.74
CA ASN A 555 -16.55 12.48 -2.82
C ASN A 555 -15.47 13.33 -3.50
N SER A 556 -15.54 14.65 -3.37
CA SER A 556 -14.48 15.55 -3.81
C SER A 556 -13.33 15.51 -2.81
N ILE A 557 -12.15 15.04 -3.24
CA ILE A 557 -10.97 14.95 -2.36
C ILE A 557 -10.22 16.28 -2.32
N THR A 558 -9.97 16.89 -3.48
CA THR A 558 -9.09 18.05 -3.61
C THR A 558 -9.47 18.90 -4.82
N THR A 559 -9.04 20.16 -4.81
CA THR A 559 -9.23 21.08 -5.92
C THR A 559 -7.98 21.17 -6.78
N VAL A 560 -8.18 21.12 -8.10
CA VAL A 560 -7.14 21.31 -9.11
C VAL A 560 -6.90 22.82 -9.28
N PRO A 561 -5.64 23.29 -9.31
CA PRO A 561 -5.31 24.71 -9.50
C PRO A 561 -5.99 25.32 -10.74
N TYR A 562 -6.41 26.59 -10.65
CA TYR A 562 -7.16 27.27 -11.72
C TYR A 562 -6.41 27.37 -13.06
N SER A 563 -5.08 27.34 -12.98
CA SER A 563 -4.15 27.36 -14.10
C SER A 563 -3.80 25.95 -14.61
N LEU A 564 -4.56 24.91 -14.28
CA LEU A 564 -4.27 23.56 -14.77
C LEU A 564 -5.50 23.00 -15.47
N ILE A 565 -5.34 22.67 -16.74
CA ILE A 565 -6.32 21.93 -17.55
C ILE A 565 -5.81 20.50 -17.68
N PRO A 566 -6.38 19.53 -16.94
CA PRO A 566 -6.11 18.11 -17.12
C PRO A 566 -6.39 17.67 -18.55
N THR A 567 -5.39 17.13 -19.20
CA THR A 567 -5.50 16.60 -20.58
C THR A 567 -5.38 15.09 -20.62
N ALA A 568 -4.59 14.49 -19.73
CA ALA A 568 -4.55 13.05 -19.51
C ALA A 568 -4.30 12.75 -18.04
N PHE A 569 -4.79 11.60 -17.57
CA PHE A 569 -4.63 11.15 -16.19
C PHE A 569 -4.29 9.68 -16.19
N VAL A 570 -3.16 9.33 -15.56
CA VAL A 570 -2.63 7.97 -15.56
C VAL A 570 -2.26 7.55 -14.16
N SER A 571 -2.48 6.28 -13.87
CA SER A 571 -2.06 5.62 -12.64
C SER A 571 -0.92 4.71 -13.03
N THR A 572 0.24 4.94 -12.45
CA THR A 572 1.45 4.14 -12.68
C THR A 572 1.98 3.70 -11.33
N TRP A 573 2.83 2.69 -11.33
CA TRP A 573 3.59 2.40 -10.13
C TRP A 573 4.60 3.54 -9.93
N LYS A 574 4.56 4.16 -8.74
CA LYS A 574 5.56 5.16 -8.35
C LYS A 574 6.80 4.42 -7.87
N HIS A 575 7.95 4.79 -8.39
CA HIS A 575 9.17 4.76 -7.58
C HIS A 575 9.28 6.14 -6.95
N LEU A 576 9.39 6.20 -5.62
CA LEU A 576 9.66 7.45 -4.92
C LEU A 576 11.17 7.71 -5.10
N PRO A 577 11.60 8.73 -5.85
CA PRO A 577 12.99 9.16 -5.76
C PRO A 577 13.22 9.91 -4.45
N ALA A 578 14.46 9.80 -3.96
CA ALA A 578 15.01 10.21 -2.68
C ALA A 578 14.75 11.65 -2.21
#